data_AF-A0A7Y1XZ13-F1
#
_entry.id   AF-A0A7Y1XZ13-F1
#
_cell.length_a   1.000
_cell.length_b   1.000
_cell.length_c   1.000
_cell.angle_alpha   90.00
_cell.angle_beta   90.00
_cell.angle_gamma   90.00
#
_symmetry.space_group_name_H-M   'P 1'
#
loop_
_entity.id
_entity.type
_entity.pdbx_description
1 polymer ?
#
loop_
_entity_poly.entity_id
_entity_poly.type
_entity_poly.pdbx_seq_one_letter_code
_entity_poly.pdbx_strand_id
1 'polypeptide(L)'
;MFKRLKEKWGVTPLGLALVLLVFAIGGSLSGYLAKVVMGMLNIEESLTYGFLYIAVVTLLWPLCVITVSIPFGQFKFFRNYLRKMGRRFGLIRGEQ
;
A
#
# COMPACT_ATOMS: atom_id res chain seq x y z
N MET A 1 13.04 4.89 -17.59
CA MET A 1 12.46 4.29 -16.35
C MET A 1 11.03 3.79 -16.57
N PHE A 2 10.08 4.62 -17.01
CA PHE A 2 8.68 4.23 -17.22
C PHE A 2 8.46 3.05 -18.19
N LYS A 3 9.24 2.96 -19.28
CA LYS A 3 9.15 1.81 -20.22
C LYS A 3 9.42 0.46 -19.52
N ARG A 4 10.44 0.38 -18.65
CA ARG A 4 10.77 -0.84 -17.90
C ARG A 4 9.69 -1.23 -16.88
N LEU A 5 9.06 -0.25 -16.23
CA LEU A 5 7.93 -0.49 -15.32
C LEU A 5 6.70 -1.00 -16.07
N LYS A 6 6.40 -0.37 -17.21
CA LYS A 6 5.31 -0.77 -18.11
C LYS A 6 5.46 -2.23 -18.56
N GLU A 7 6.64 -2.62 -19.04
CA GLU A 7 6.93 -3.98 -19.48
C GLU A 7 6.89 -4.99 -18.33
N LYS A 8 7.44 -4.64 -17.15
CA LYS A 8 7.45 -5.51 -15.98
C LYS A 8 6.04 -5.79 -15.42
N TRP A 9 5.13 -4.82 -15.52
CA TRP A 9 3.79 -4.90 -14.94
C TRP A 9 2.69 -5.18 -15.98
N GLY A 10 3.00 -5.13 -17.28
CA GLY A 10 2.06 -5.42 -18.36
C GLY A 10 0.90 -4.43 -18.46
N VAL A 11 1.08 -3.19 -18.00
CA VAL A 11 0.01 -2.18 -17.95
C VAL A 11 0.07 -1.21 -19.12
N THR A 12 -1.07 -0.64 -19.51
CA THR A 12 -1.13 0.45 -20.49
C THR A 12 -0.49 1.73 -19.90
N PRO A 13 -0.07 2.73 -20.71
CA PRO A 13 0.46 3.99 -20.19
C PRO A 13 -0.48 4.69 -19.20
N LEU A 14 -1.78 4.69 -19.50
CA LEU A 14 -2.83 5.20 -18.60
C LEU A 14 -2.97 4.34 -17.34
N GLY A 15 -2.90 3.02 -17.46
CA GLY A 15 -2.90 2.11 -16.32
C GLY A 15 -1.73 2.36 -15.37
N LEU A 16 -0.53 2.60 -15.90
CA LEU A 16 0.64 2.94 -15.09
C LEU A 16 0.44 4.26 -14.34
N ALA A 17 -0.09 5.29 -15.01
CA ALA A 17 -0.40 6.57 -14.38
C ALA A 17 -1.44 6.41 -13.25
N LEU A 18 -2.50 5.64 -13.48
CA LEU A 18 -3.52 5.34 -12.47
C LEU A 18 -2.95 4.56 -11.29
N VAL A 19 -2.08 3.58 -11.53
CA VAL A 19 -1.43 2.82 -10.46
C VAL A 19 -0.54 3.73 -9.62
N LEU A 20 0.23 4.63 -10.23
CA LEU A 20 1.05 5.61 -9.50
C LEU A 20 0.18 6.59 -8.71
N LEU A 21 -0.95 7.03 -9.26
CA LEU A 21 -1.92 7.88 -8.57
C LEU A 21 -2.50 7.18 -7.34
N VAL A 22 -2.92 5.91 -7.48
CA VAL A 22 -3.42 5.10 -6.36
C VAL A 22 -2.34 4.89 -5.30
N PHE A 23 -1.08 4.69 -5.69
CA PHE A 23 0.03 4.62 -4.72
C PHE A 23 0.24 5.93 -3.97
N ALA A 24 0.18 7.08 -4.67
CA ALA A 24 0.34 8.38 -4.04
C ALA A 24 -0.80 8.67 -3.03
N ILE A 25 -2.05 8.43 -3.44
CA ILE A 25 -3.23 8.66 -2.60
C ILE A 25 -3.26 7.65 -1.45
N GLY A 26 -3.13 6.35 -1.74
CA GLY A 26 -3.15 5.28 -0.73
C GLY A 26 -2.00 5.39 0.27
N GLY A 27 -0.80 5.77 -0.20
CA GLY A 27 0.36 6.06 0.64
C GLY A 27 0.11 7.24 1.58
N SER A 28 -0.37 8.37 1.03
CA SER A 28 -0.70 9.56 1.83
C SER A 28 -1.79 9.27 2.86
N LEU A 29 -2.84 8.53 2.47
CA LEU A 29 -3.94 8.14 3.36
C LEU A 29 -3.44 7.23 4.50
N SER A 30 -2.58 6.25 4.20
CA SER A 30 -2.02 5.37 5.23
C SER A 30 -1.15 6.12 6.24
N GLY A 31 -0.36 7.10 5.79
CA GLY A 31 0.43 7.98 6.66
C GLY A 31 -0.45 8.85 7.56
N TYR A 32 -1.51 9.42 6.99
CA TYR A 32 -2.49 10.21 7.76
C TYR A 32 -3.19 9.35 8.82
N LEU A 33 -3.72 8.18 8.44
CA LEU A 33 -4.39 7.27 9.37
C LEU A 33 -3.44 6.77 10.47
N ALA A 34 -2.18 6.49 10.15
CA ALA A 34 -1.20 6.12 11.15
C ALA A 34 -0.98 7.23 12.19
N LYS A 35 -0.91 8.51 11.77
CA LYS A 35 -0.84 9.64 12.71
C LYS A 35 -2.07 9.73 13.61
N VAL A 36 -3.26 9.53 13.04
CA VAL A 36 -4.52 9.51 13.81
C VAL A 36 -4.50 8.39 14.84
N VAL A 37 -4.17 7.15 14.44
CA VAL A 37 -4.09 6.00 15.34
C VAL A 37 -3.06 6.25 16.45
N MET A 38 -1.90 6.80 16.11
CA MET A 38 -0.86 7.13 17.09
C MET A 38 -1.30 8.19 18.10
N GLY A 39 -1.99 9.23 17.64
CA GLY A 39 -2.54 10.26 18.51
C GLY A 39 -3.62 9.71 19.44
N MET A 40 -4.46 8.78 18.97
CA MET A 40 -5.47 8.10 19.80
C MET A 40 -4.85 7.22 20.88
N LEU A 41 -3.69 6.62 20.61
CA LEU A 41 -2.95 5.79 21.57
C LEU A 41 -2.09 6.60 22.53
N ASN A 42 -2.06 7.94 22.41
CA ASN A 42 -1.28 8.86 23.24
C ASN A 42 0.21 8.46 23.36
N ILE A 43 0.79 7.93 22.27
CA ILE A 43 2.20 7.51 22.26
C ILE A 43 3.07 8.77 22.28
N GLU A 44 3.83 8.98 23.36
CA GLU A 44 4.77 10.08 23.48
C GLU A 44 5.88 10.02 22.42
N GLU A 45 6.34 11.18 21.97
CA GLU A 45 7.39 11.34 20.96
C GLU A 45 8.75 10.87 21.51
N SER A 46 8.97 9.57 21.38
CA SER A 46 10.19 8.86 21.73
C SER A 46 10.76 8.18 20.48
N LEU A 47 11.98 7.64 20.57
CA LEU A 47 12.54 6.78 19.50
C LEU A 47 11.58 5.62 19.15
N THR A 48 10.78 5.17 20.12
CA THR A 48 9.75 4.13 19.96
C THR A 48 8.58 4.60 19.08
N TYR A 49 8.25 5.90 19.09
CA TYR A 49 7.22 6.47 18.22
C TYR A 49 7.53 6.23 16.75
N GLY A 50 8.76 6.52 16.31
CA GLY A 50 9.18 6.34 14.92
C GLY A 50 9.06 4.89 14.44
N PHE A 51 9.49 3.94 15.28
CA PHE A 51 9.41 2.52 14.96
C PHE A 51 7.96 2.03 14.86
N LEU A 52 7.14 2.36 15.86
CA LEU A 52 5.71 2.04 15.84
C LEU A 52 5.02 2.72 14.65
N TYR A 53 5.39 3.94 14.29
CA TYR A 53 4.75 4.69 13.20
C TYR A 53 4.96 3.97 11.89
N ILE A 54 6.20 3.57 11.61
CA ILE A 54 6.54 2.78 10.41
C ILE A 54 5.77 1.45 10.42
N ALA A 55 5.68 0.76 11.57
CA ALA A 55 4.93 -0.48 11.68
C ALA A 55 3.44 -0.29 11.37
N VAL A 56 2.80 0.73 11.97
CA VAL A 56 1.38 1.05 11.77
C VAL A 56 1.10 1.47 10.32
N VAL A 57 1.91 2.36 9.74
CA VAL A 57 1.80 2.74 8.31
C VAL A 57 1.91 1.50 7.42
N THR A 58 2.89 0.63 7.67
CA THR A 58 3.11 -0.57 6.86
C THR A 58 1.92 -1.53 6.94
N LEU A 59 1.28 -1.65 8.11
CA LEU A 59 0.08 -2.48 8.30
C LEU A 59 -1.17 -1.87 7.67
N LEU A 60 -1.34 -0.55 7.75
CA LEU A 60 -2.51 0.16 7.19
C LEU A 60 -2.43 0.31 5.66
N TRP A 61 -1.22 0.36 5.11
CA TRP A 61 -1.00 0.64 3.70
C TRP A 61 -1.71 -0.32 2.73
N PRO A 62 -1.68 -1.66 2.89
CA PRO A 62 -2.42 -2.59 2.04
C PRO A 62 -3.91 -2.32 1.99
N LEU A 63 -4.50 -1.94 3.13
CA LEU A 63 -5.92 -1.61 3.24
C LEU A 63 -6.22 -0.31 2.50
N CYS A 64 -5.42 0.74 2.74
CA CYS A 64 -5.60 2.05 2.10
C CYS A 64 -5.50 1.96 0.57
N VAL A 65 -4.48 1.27 0.07
CA VAL A 65 -4.25 1.11 -1.36
C VAL A 65 -5.36 0.30 -2.03
N ILE A 66 -5.86 -0.76 -1.38
CA ILE A 66 -7.01 -1.53 -1.90
C ILE A 66 -8.26 -0.66 -1.96
N THR A 67 -8.59 0.05 -0.88
CA THR A 67 -9.78 0.91 -0.82
C THR A 67 -9.73 1.99 -1.89
N VAL A 68 -8.59 2.67 -2.02
CA VAL A 68 -8.38 3.71 -3.03
C VAL A 68 -8.41 3.11 -4.44
N SER A 69 -7.95 1.88 -4.67
CA SER A 69 -7.93 1.28 -6.01
C SER A 69 -9.31 0.98 -6.62
N ILE A 70 -10.38 0.95 -5.79
CA ILE A 70 -11.75 0.66 -6.22
C ILE A 70 -12.29 1.73 -7.19
N PRO A 71 -12.34 3.03 -6.84
CA PRO A 71 -12.85 4.07 -7.74
C PRO A 71 -12.01 4.24 -9.01
N PHE A 72 -10.72 3.89 -9.00
CA PHE A 72 -9.85 3.99 -10.18
C PHE A 72 -9.81 2.73 -11.04
N GLY A 73 -10.62 1.71 -10.72
CA GLY A 73 -10.69 0.46 -11.49
C GLY A 73 -9.40 -0.40 -11.45
N GLN A 74 -8.46 -0.12 -10.54
CA GLN A 74 -7.19 -0.84 -10.40
C GLN A 74 -7.24 -1.95 -9.33
N PHE A 75 -8.42 -2.25 -8.77
CA PHE A 75 -8.59 -3.24 -7.70
C PHE A 75 -8.00 -4.62 -8.03
N LYS A 76 -8.25 -5.16 -9.23
CA LYS A 76 -7.72 -6.48 -9.63
C LYS A 76 -6.19 -6.50 -9.67
N PHE A 77 -5.57 -5.40 -10.13
CA PHE A 77 -4.12 -5.24 -10.16
C PHE A 77 -3.55 -5.24 -8.73
N PHE A 78 -4.08 -4.40 -7.85
CA PHE A 78 -3.60 -4.28 -6.48
C PHE A 78 -3.88 -5.52 -5.62
N ARG A 79 -5.01 -6.18 -5.83
CA ARG A 79 -5.31 -7.46 -5.16
C ARG A 79 -4.30 -8.54 -5.56
N ASN A 80 -3.96 -8.66 -6.84
CA ASN A 80 -2.93 -9.60 -7.28
C ASN A 80 -1.53 -9.21 -6.76
N TYR A 81 -1.21 -7.92 -6.78
CA TYR A 81 0.04 -7.39 -6.24
C TYR A 81 0.19 -7.73 -4.74
N LEU A 82 -0.82 -7.41 -3.93
CA LEU A 82 -0.83 -7.71 -2.49
C LEU A 82 -0.84 -9.21 -2.22
N ARG A 83 -1.55 -10.03 -3.01
CA ARG A 83 -1.50 -11.49 -2.87
C ARG A 83 -0.09 -12.02 -3.12
N LYS A 84 0.60 -11.53 -4.16
CA LYS A 84 2.00 -11.88 -4.44
C LYS A 84 2.93 -11.45 -3.31
N MET A 85 2.69 -10.28 -2.74
CA MET A 85 3.45 -9.75 -1.62
C MET A 85 3.23 -10.57 -0.35
N GLY A 86 1.98 -10.89 0.00
CA GLY A 86 1.62 -11.73 1.15
C GLY A 86 2.15 -13.15 1.05
N ARG A 87 2.23 -13.73 -0.16
CA ARG A 87 2.91 -15.03 -0.37
C ARG A 87 4.42 -14.95 -0.07
N ARG A 88 5.08 -13.83 -0.40
CA ARG A 88 6.51 -13.63 -0.11
C ARG A 88 6.78 -13.43 1.38
N PHE A 89 5.88 -12.75 2.08
CA PHE A 89 5.96 -12.57 3.53
C PHE A 89 5.45 -13.77 4.33
N GLY A 90 5.01 -14.86 3.67
CA GLY A 90 4.46 -16.05 4.35
C GLY A 90 3.07 -15.84 4.98
N LEU A 91 2.46 -14.66 4.81
CA LEU A 91 1.15 -14.31 5.36
C LEU A 91 -0.01 -15.00 4.64
N ILE A 92 0.18 -15.36 3.37
CA ILE A 92 -0.82 -16.05 2.55
C ILE A 92 -0.25 -17.40 2.15
N ARG A 93 -0.75 -18.46 2.78
CA ARG A 93 -0.47 -19.85 2.38
C ARG A 93 -1.21 -20.10 1.07
N GLY A 94 -0.46 -20.13 -0.04
CA GLY A 94 -1.01 -20.61 -1.30
C GLY A 94 -0.99 -22.12 -1.27
N GLU A 95 -2.15 -22.77 -1.43
CA GLU A 95 -2.16 -24.11 -2.01
C GLU A 95 -1.38 -24.03 -3.34
N GLN A 96 -0.36 -24.88 -3.44
CA GLN A 96 0.47 -24.99 -4.64
C GLN A 96 -0.31 -25.71 -5.73
#